data_AF-H2FUD1-F1
#
_entry.id   AF-H2FUD1-F1
#
_cell.length_a   1.000
_cell.length_b   1.000
_cell.length_c   1.000
_cell.angle_alpha   90.00
_cell.angle_beta   90.00
_cell.angle_gamma   90.00
#
_symmetry.space_group_name_H-M   'P 1'
#
loop_
_entity.id
_entity.type
_entity.pdbx_description
1 polymer ?
#
loop_
_entity_poly.entity_id
_entity_poly.type
_entity_poly.pdbx_seq_one_letter_code
_entity_poly.pdbx_strand_id
1 'polypeptide(L)'
;MTNRELFRRFYRAARLDEQTGIADIELRHVITEDAVDSGFSPAAVLQCRAAALNARMNTWLPMREPSKQSVAIQLSVHTFGRVTRGLA
;
A
#
# COMPACT_ATOMS: atom_id res chain seq x y z
N MET A 1 5.20 -7.04 17.31
CA MET A 1 4.55 -6.19 16.29
C MET A 1 4.29 -7.00 15.03
N THR A 2 3.17 -6.80 14.31
CA THR A 2 2.83 -7.49 13.06
C THR A 2 3.11 -6.64 11.81
N ASN A 3 3.25 -7.26 10.62
CA ASN A 3 3.38 -6.55 9.34
C ASN A 3 2.23 -5.54 9.10
N ARG A 4 1.01 -5.91 9.53
CA ARG A 4 -0.17 -5.04 9.43
C ARG A 4 -0.06 -3.79 10.30
N GLU A 5 0.49 -3.94 11.51
CA GLU A 5 0.71 -2.80 12.41
C GLU A 5 1.83 -1.90 11.90
N LEU A 6 2.93 -2.49 11.42
CA LEU A 6 4.04 -1.76 10.81
C LEU A 6 3.58 -0.94 9.61
N PHE A 7 2.80 -1.54 8.71
CA PHE A 7 2.17 -0.84 7.59
C PHE A 7 1.30 0.33 8.06
N ARG A 8 0.44 0.12 9.08
CA ARG A 8 -0.43 1.19 9.61
C ARG A 8 0.36 2.35 10.20
N ARG A 9 1.47 2.07 10.88
CA ARG A 9 2.36 3.10 11.43
C ARG A 9 3.00 3.93 10.32
N PHE A 10 3.59 3.29 9.31
CA PHE A 10 4.14 3.99 8.14
C PHE A 10 3.08 4.76 7.35
N TYR A 11 1.87 4.21 7.22
CA TYR A 11 0.77 4.87 6.51
C TYR A 11 0.31 6.14 7.24
N ARG A 12 0.27 6.14 8.57
CA ARG A 12 -0.02 7.34 9.36
C ARG A 12 1.09 8.38 9.21
N ALA A 13 2.36 7.97 9.30
CA ALA A 13 3.49 8.87 9.08
C ALA A 13 3.42 9.53 7.69
N ALA A 14 3.17 8.74 6.64
CA ALA A 14 3.01 9.24 5.27
C ALA A 14 1.81 10.19 5.06
N ARG A 15 0.81 10.17 5.95
CA ARG A 15 -0.30 11.14 5.93
C ARG A 15 0.02 12.44 6.69
N LEU A 16 0.85 12.37 7.72
CA LEU A 16 1.26 13.53 8.53
C LEU A 16 2.29 14.40 7.79
N ASP A 17 3.07 13.79 6.90
CA ASP A 17 4.06 14.44 6.02
C ASP A 17 3.48 15.69 5.32
N GLU A 18 2.26 15.56 4.81
CA GLU A 18 1.54 16.61 4.09
C GLU A 18 1.05 17.77 4.99
N GLN A 19 0.89 17.53 6.28
CA GLN A 19 0.35 18.51 7.23
C GLN A 19 1.43 19.29 7.97
N THR A 20 2.64 18.75 8.10
CA THR A 20 3.65 19.30 9.03
C THR A 20 5.08 19.40 8.49
N GLY A 21 5.37 18.88 7.29
CA GLY A 21 6.57 19.18 6.49
C GLY A 21 7.96 18.82 7.04
N ILE A 22 8.14 18.64 8.34
CA ILE A 22 9.46 18.40 8.99
C ILE A 22 9.41 17.26 10.04
N ALA A 23 8.26 17.02 10.69
CA ALA A 23 8.09 15.95 11.68
C ALA A 23 8.10 14.51 11.09
N ASP A 24 8.25 14.37 9.77
CA ASP A 24 8.09 13.12 9.04
C ASP A 24 9.33 12.21 9.08
N ILE A 25 10.54 12.78 9.01
CA ILE A 25 11.77 12.00 8.93
C ILE A 25 12.06 11.33 10.28
N GLU A 26 11.95 12.07 11.38
CA GLU A 26 12.15 11.54 12.73
C GLU A 26 11.12 10.44 13.05
N LEU A 27 9.84 10.65 12.72
CA LEU A 27 8.81 9.64 12.96
C LEU A 27 9.04 8.36 12.15
N ARG A 28 9.47 8.47 10.88
CA ARG A 28 9.83 7.32 10.05
C ARG A 28 11.07 6.59 10.59
N HIS A 29 12.03 7.32 11.15
CA HIS A 29 13.20 6.74 11.83
C HIS A 29 12.78 5.96 13.07
N VAL A 30 11.99 6.55 13.96
CA VAL A 30 11.48 5.89 15.18
C VAL A 30 10.70 4.62 14.82
N ILE A 31 9.80 4.67 13.82
CA ILE A 31 9.05 3.47 13.37
C ILE A 31 9.99 2.39 12.83
N THR A 32 11.09 2.79 12.17
CA THR A 32 12.08 1.86 11.62
C THR A 32 12.87 1.18 12.73
N GLU A 33 13.30 1.93 13.74
CA GLU A 33 13.99 1.38 14.92
C GLU A 33 13.09 0.41 15.69
N ASP A 34 11.84 0.81 15.98
CA ASP A 34 10.85 -0.04 16.66
C ASP A 34 10.58 -1.35 15.88
N ALA A 35 10.71 -1.32 14.55
CA ALA A 35 10.57 -2.49 13.69
C ALA A 35 11.77 -3.42 13.73
N VAL A 36 12.97 -2.86 13.73
CA VAL A 36 14.20 -3.65 13.90
C VAL A 36 14.22 -4.31 15.27
N ASP A 37 13.87 -3.58 16.33
CA ASP A 37 13.78 -4.11 17.70
C ASP A 37 12.70 -5.19 17.85
N SER A 38 11.63 -5.09 17.06
CA SER A 38 10.59 -6.12 16.98
C SER A 38 10.99 -7.34 16.14
N GLY A 39 12.20 -7.40 15.60
CA GLY A 39 12.73 -8.52 14.82
C GLY A 39 12.38 -8.52 13.33
N PHE A 40 11.96 -7.37 12.77
CA PHE A 40 11.74 -7.27 11.32
C PHE A 40 13.07 -7.17 10.57
N SER A 41 13.15 -7.83 9.41
CA SER A 41 14.29 -7.64 8.52
C SER A 41 14.24 -6.25 7.86
N PRO A 42 15.38 -5.64 7.53
CA PRO A 42 15.42 -4.35 6.82
C PRO A 42 14.61 -4.36 5.52
N ALA A 43 14.59 -5.50 4.80
CA ALA A 43 13.80 -5.69 3.60
C ALA A 43 12.28 -5.60 3.87
N ALA A 44 11.79 -6.24 4.94
CA ALA A 44 10.37 -6.19 5.30
C ALA A 44 9.95 -4.77 5.71
N VAL A 45 10.82 -4.04 6.41
CA VAL A 45 10.59 -2.63 6.78
C VAL A 45 10.48 -1.74 5.54
N LEU A 46 11.42 -1.88 4.60
CA LEU A 46 11.40 -1.15 3.33
C LEU A 46 10.15 -1.46 2.50
N GLN A 47 9.75 -2.73 2.43
CA GLN A 47 8.51 -3.14 1.73
C GLN A 47 7.27 -2.51 2.36
N CYS A 48 7.14 -2.53 3.69
CA CYS A 48 6.02 -1.90 4.38
C CYS A 48 5.99 -0.39 4.19
N ARG A 49 7.16 0.28 4.25
CA ARG A 49 7.29 1.72 4.00
C ARG A 49 6.90 2.09 2.57
N ALA A 50 7.39 1.35 1.58
CA ALA A 50 7.06 1.58 0.17
C ALA A 50 5.57 1.33 -0.10
N ALA A 51 5.00 0.26 0.46
CA ALA A 51 3.57 -0.02 0.35
C ALA A 51 2.70 1.09 0.96
N ALA A 52 3.10 1.63 2.12
CA ALA A 52 2.39 2.73 2.76
C ALA A 52 2.44 4.03 1.93
N LEU A 53 3.60 4.38 1.36
CA LEU A 53 3.76 5.51 0.45
C LEU A 53 2.92 5.34 -0.82
N ASN A 54 2.96 4.16 -1.45
CA ASN A 54 2.16 3.86 -2.63
C ASN A 54 0.66 3.90 -2.34
N ALA A 55 0.22 3.35 -1.20
CA ALA A 55 -1.16 3.43 -0.77
C ALA A 55 -1.60 4.89 -0.58
N ARG A 56 -0.72 5.75 -0.02
CA ARG A 56 -0.98 7.19 0.04
C ARG A 56 -1.08 7.78 -1.36
N MET A 57 -0.11 7.59 -2.24
CA MET A 57 -0.16 8.12 -3.61
C MET A 57 -1.40 7.68 -4.39
N ASN A 58 -1.85 6.43 -4.21
CA ASN A 58 -3.08 5.92 -4.82
C ASN A 58 -4.36 6.59 -4.29
N THR A 59 -4.36 7.13 -3.07
CA THR A 59 -5.49 7.94 -2.59
C THR A 59 -5.56 9.34 -3.24
N TRP A 60 -4.47 9.80 -3.87
CA TRP A 60 -4.43 11.07 -4.62
C TRP A 60 -4.75 10.89 -6.09
N LEU A 61 -4.53 9.69 -6.63
CA LEU A 61 -4.99 9.37 -7.96
C LEU A 61 -6.52 9.37 -7.93
N PRO A 62 -7.21 10.18 -8.75
CA PRO A 62 -8.64 10.02 -8.91
C PRO A 62 -8.88 8.55 -9.27
N MET A 63 -9.82 7.89 -8.57
CA MET A 63 -10.22 6.52 -8.88
C MET A 63 -10.43 6.46 -10.40
N ARG A 64 -9.45 5.90 -11.12
CA ARG A 64 -9.55 5.80 -12.57
C ARG A 64 -10.70 4.85 -12.78
N GLU A 65 -11.81 5.36 -13.33
CA GLU A 65 -12.96 4.52 -13.62
C GLU A 65 -12.44 3.28 -14.35
N PRO A 66 -12.79 2.08 -13.86
CA PRO A 66 -12.35 0.86 -14.51
C PRO A 66 -12.83 0.93 -15.97
N SER A 67 -11.93 0.65 -16.90
CA SER A 67 -12.30 0.64 -18.31
C SER A 67 -13.48 -0.32 -18.52
N LYS A 68 -14.33 -0.07 -19.53
CA LYS A 68 -15.44 -0.98 -19.89
C LYS A 68 -14.97 -2.43 -20.04
N GLN A 69 -13.74 -2.64 -20.52
CA GLN A 69 -13.11 -3.95 -20.64
C GLN A 69 -12.76 -4.56 -19.28
N SER A 70 -12.21 -3.78 -18.34
CA SER A 70 -11.93 -4.25 -16.97
C SER A 70 -13.22 -4.63 -16.23
N VAL A 71 -14.27 -3.82 -16.36
CA VAL A 71 -15.59 -4.12 -15.77
C VAL A 71 -16.18 -5.40 -16.34
N ALA A 72 -16.12 -5.58 -17.66
CA ALA A 72 -16.58 -6.79 -18.32
C ALA A 72 -15.82 -8.03 -17.82
N ILE A 73 -14.49 -7.95 -17.69
CA ILE A 73 -13.67 -9.05 -17.16
C ILE A 73 -14.02 -9.35 -15.70
N GLN A 74 -14.19 -8.33 -14.86
CA GLN A 74 -14.57 -8.50 -13.45
C GLN A 74 -15.96 -9.15 -13.31
N LEU A 75 -16.94 -8.71 -14.11
CA LEU A 75 -18.26 -9.32 -14.19
C LEU A 75 -18.18 -10.77 -14.67
N SER A 76 -17.44 -11.03 -15.75
CA SER A 76 -17.29 -12.40 -16.26
C SER A 76 -16.62 -13.32 -15.23
N VAL A 77 -15.63 -12.81 -14.48
CA VAL A 77 -14.97 -13.60 -13.42
C VAL A 77 -15.92 -13.85 -12.24
N HIS A 78 -16.70 -12.86 -11.85
CA HIS A 78 -17.69 -13.00 -10.78
C HIS A 78 -18.80 -13.99 -11.15
N THR A 79 -19.31 -13.92 -12.37
CA THR A 79 -20.44 -14.75 -12.84
C THR A 79 -20.02 -16.17 -13.23
N PHE A 80 -18.87 -16.33 -13.89
CA PHE A 80 -18.47 -17.59 -14.52
C PHE A 80 -17.19 -18.21 -13.93
N GLY A 81 -16.55 -17.57 -12.96
CA GLY A 81 -15.30 -18.05 -12.38
C GLY A 81 -14.08 -17.69 -13.23
N ARG A 82 -13.09 -18.58 -13.36
CA ARG A 82 -11.87 -18.26 -14.13
C ARG A 82 -12.16 -18.12 -15.63
N VAL A 83 -12.04 -16.91 -16.15
CA VAL A 83 -12.14 -16.63 -17.59
C VAL A 83 -10.75 -16.78 -18.21
N THR A 84 -10.54 -17.82 -19.02
CA THR A 84 -9.34 -17.93 -19.85
C THR A 84 -9.54 -17.12 -21.13
N ARG A 85 -8.49 -16.44 -21.61
CA ARG A 85 -8.51 -15.91 -22.98
C ARG A 85 -8.66 -17.12 -23.91
N GLY A 86 -9.79 -17.21 -24.60
CA GLY A 86 -9.91 -18.10 -25.74
C GLY A 86 -8.83 -17.73 -26.74
N LEU A 87 -7.85 -18.61 -26.93
CA LEU A 87 -6.98 -18.58 -28.10
C LEU A 87 -7.89 -18.88 -29.30
N ALA A 88 -8.11 -17.86 -30.13
CA ALA A 88 -8.65 -18.05 -31.48
C ALA A 88 -7.56 -18.64 -32.38
#